data_AF-A0A3B9W489-F1
#
_entry.id   AF-A0A3B9W489-F1
#
_cell.length_a   1.000
_cell.length_b   1.000
_cell.length_c   1.000
_cell.angle_alpha   90.00
_cell.angle_beta   90.00
_cell.angle_gamma   90.00
#
_symmetry.space_group_name_H-M   'P 1'
#
loop_
_entity.id
_entity.type
_entity.pdbx_description
1 polymer ?
#
loop_
_entity_poly.entity_id
_entity_poly.type
_entity_poly.pdbx_seq_one_letter_code
_entity_poly.pdbx_strand_id
1 'polypeptide(L)'
;DLAAGYGQVLVLSPFGGKTLQPLEWGMQLATQVDELRAGGSRVETIFPDSNSEHMFGANAMDLSLRPPAARAGHDQGRALAEQLAEFWS
;
A
#
# COMPACT_ATOMS: atom_id res chain seq x y z
N ASP A 1 -15.71 -5.70 -4.85
CA ASP A 1 -14.50 -6.51 -5.02
C ASP A 1 -13.51 -5.74 -5.88
N LEU A 2 -12.34 -5.43 -5.33
CA LEU A 2 -11.31 -4.66 -6.02
C LEU A 2 -10.36 -5.55 -6.84
N ALA A 3 -10.18 -6.83 -6.47
CA ALA A 3 -9.16 -7.70 -7.07
C ALA A 3 -9.39 -9.21 -6.89
N ALA A 4 -10.60 -9.68 -6.53
CA ALA A 4 -10.83 -11.12 -6.45
C ALA A 4 -10.83 -11.76 -7.85
N GLY A 5 -10.45 -13.04 -7.87
CA GLY A 5 -10.18 -13.77 -9.10
C GLY A 5 -8.76 -13.56 -9.66
N TYR A 6 -7.97 -12.63 -9.13
CA TYR A 6 -6.56 -12.47 -9.51
C TYR A 6 -5.64 -13.31 -8.62
N GLY A 7 -4.69 -14.02 -9.23
CA GLY A 7 -3.74 -14.89 -8.51
C GLY A 7 -2.67 -14.13 -7.73
N GLN A 8 -2.30 -12.92 -8.17
CA GLN A 8 -1.30 -12.06 -7.53
C GLN A 8 -1.87 -10.64 -7.40
N VAL A 9 -1.78 -10.04 -6.22
CA VAL A 9 -2.27 -8.69 -5.94
C VAL A 9 -1.20 -7.90 -5.18
N LEU A 10 -0.81 -6.74 -5.72
CA LEU A 10 0.05 -5.79 -5.02
C LEU A 10 -0.77 -4.58 -4.59
N VAL A 11 -0.80 -4.30 -3.29
CA VAL A 11 -1.56 -3.18 -2.72
C VAL A 11 -0.61 -2.07 -2.29
N LEU A 12 -0.83 -0.85 -2.78
CA LEU A 12 -0.13 0.34 -2.32
C LEU A 12 -0.97 1.01 -1.23
N SER A 13 -0.48 1.04 0.01
CA SER A 13 -1.19 1.61 1.17
C SER A 13 -0.44 2.81 1.75
N PRO A 14 -0.63 4.02 1.18
CA PRO A 14 0.07 5.22 1.62
C PRO A 14 -0.28 5.69 3.04
N PHE A 15 -1.28 5.09 3.69
CA PHE A 15 -1.78 5.50 5.00
C PHE A 15 -1.62 4.42 6.09
N GLY A 16 -0.77 3.42 5.88
CA GLY A 16 -0.47 2.42 6.91
C GLY A 16 -1.67 1.54 7.27
N GLY A 17 -2.60 1.32 6.33
CA GLY A 17 -3.81 0.52 6.57
C GLY A 17 -4.84 1.16 7.50
N LYS A 18 -4.66 2.41 7.93
CA LYS A 18 -5.63 3.15 8.73
C LYS A 18 -6.91 3.37 7.93
N THR A 19 -8.06 3.19 8.58
CA THR A 19 -9.37 3.45 7.99
C THR A 19 -10.05 4.61 8.72
N LEU A 20 -10.76 5.45 7.96
CA LEU A 20 -11.70 6.45 8.51
C LEU A 20 -13.14 5.92 8.55
N GLN A 21 -13.35 4.67 8.14
CA GLN A 21 -14.66 4.02 8.10
C GLN A 21 -14.87 3.16 9.36
N PRO A 22 -16.13 2.92 9.75
CA PRO A 22 -16.45 2.00 10.84
C PRO A 22 -15.85 0.60 10.59
N LEU A 23 -15.29 -0.01 11.64
CA LEU A 23 -14.58 -1.29 11.52
C LEU A 23 -15.50 -2.44 11.14
N GLU A 24 -16.77 -2.37 11.53
CA GLU A 24 -17.80 -3.35 11.19
C GLU A 24 -18.12 -3.42 9.70
N TRP A 25 -17.67 -2.42 8.91
CA TRP A 25 -17.80 -2.46 7.45
C TRP A 25 -16.69 -3.27 6.78
N GLY A 26 -15.64 -3.68 7.51
CA GLY A 26 -14.57 -4.53 6.96
C GLY A 26 -13.68 -3.86 5.91
N MET A 27 -13.68 -2.53 5.86
CA MET A 27 -12.98 -1.76 4.82
C MET A 27 -11.50 -1.50 5.14
N GLN A 28 -11.02 -1.85 6.34
CA GLN A 28 -9.61 -1.78 6.69
C GLN A 28 -8.78 -2.73 5.84
N LEU A 29 -7.56 -2.29 5.52
CA LEU A 29 -6.65 -3.03 4.64
C LEU A 29 -6.45 -4.48 5.07
N ALA A 30 -6.29 -4.73 6.38
CA ALA A 30 -6.07 -6.07 6.91
C ALA A 30 -7.21 -7.02 6.51
N THR A 31 -8.46 -6.60 6.70
CA THR A 31 -9.64 -7.39 6.33
C THR A 31 -9.70 -7.64 4.83
N GLN A 32 -9.48 -6.62 4.01
CA GLN A 32 -9.47 -6.76 2.55
C GLN A 32 -8.34 -7.68 2.04
N VAL A 33 -7.16 -7.64 2.67
CA VAL A 33 -6.04 -8.53 2.35
C VAL A 33 -6.35 -9.97 2.75
N ASP A 34 -6.95 -10.17 3.93
CA ASP A 34 -7.34 -11.50 4.40
C ASP A 34 -8.42 -12.12 3.51
N GLU A 35 -9.39 -11.33 3.05
CA GLU A 35 -10.40 -11.77 2.08
C GLU A 35 -9.79 -12.20 0.74
N LEU A 36 -8.86 -11.42 0.19
CA LEU A 36 -8.15 -11.77 -1.05
C LEU A 36 -7.32 -13.06 -0.89
N ARG A 37 -6.61 -13.21 0.23
CA ARG A 37 -5.85 -14.42 0.55
C ARG A 37 -6.75 -15.64 0.71
N ALA A 38 -7.89 -15.49 1.39
CA ALA A 38 -8.91 -16.54 1.49
C ALA A 38 -9.51 -16.91 0.13
N GLY A 39 -9.58 -15.95 -0.80
CA GLY A 39 -9.96 -16.15 -2.20
C GLY A 39 -8.86 -16.79 -3.08
N GLY A 40 -7.69 -17.10 -2.52
CA GLY A 40 -6.58 -17.76 -3.22
C GLY A 40 -5.55 -16.81 -3.82
N SER A 41 -5.64 -15.50 -3.59
CA SER A 41 -4.64 -14.54 -4.06
C SER A 41 -3.37 -14.58 -3.21
N ARG A 42 -2.21 -14.49 -3.85
CA ARG A 42 -0.96 -14.09 -3.21
C ARG A 42 -0.97 -12.55 -3.12
N VAL A 43 -0.88 -12.00 -1.91
CA VAL A 43 -1.04 -10.56 -1.69
C VAL A 43 0.19 -9.97 -1.01
N GLU A 44 0.80 -8.96 -1.65
CA GLU A 44 1.87 -8.12 -1.10
C GLU A 44 1.37 -6.69 -0.87
N THR A 45 1.89 -6.04 0.17
CA THR A 45 1.50 -4.68 0.56
C THR A 45 2.71 -3.78 0.68
N ILE A 46 2.68 -2.61 0.04
CA ILE A 46 3.70 -1.58 0.15
C ILE A 46 3.14 -0.42 0.94
N PHE A 47 3.86 -0.05 2.00
CA PHE A 47 3.62 1.15 2.79
C PHE A 47 4.75 2.15 2.54
N PRO A 48 4.55 3.46 2.77
CA PRO A 48 5.66 4.41 2.80
C PRO A 48 6.76 3.91 3.74
N ASP A 49 8.01 4.10 3.35
CA ASP A 49 9.11 3.86 4.28
C ASP A 49 9.04 4.81 5.49
N SER A 50 9.69 4.44 6.60
CA SER A 50 9.67 5.23 7.83
C SER A 50 10.16 6.67 7.65
N ASN A 51 11.04 6.89 6.66
CA ASN A 51 11.56 8.22 6.33
C ASN A 51 10.55 9.09 5.57
N SER A 52 9.53 8.52 4.94
CA SER A 52 8.50 9.24 4.19
C SER A 52 7.14 9.26 4.87
N GLU A 53 6.90 8.43 5.90
CA GLU A 53 5.63 8.40 6.66
C GLU A 53 5.15 9.79 7.11
N HIS A 54 6.07 10.64 7.57
CA HIS A 54 5.74 11.99 8.05
C HIS A 54 5.26 12.95 6.95
N MET A 55 5.44 12.60 5.68
CA MET A 55 4.95 13.37 4.52
C MET A 55 3.50 13.04 4.17
N PHE A 56 2.92 12.00 4.79
CA PHE A 56 1.53 11.58 4.60
C PHE A 56 0.64 12.02 5.77
N GLY A 57 -0.67 11.73 5.68
CA GLY A 57 -1.64 12.08 6.72
C GLY A 57 -1.90 13.59 6.80
N ALA A 58 -1.76 14.18 7.99
CA ALA A 58 -2.03 15.61 8.23
C ALA A 58 -1.20 16.53 7.32
N ASN A 59 -0.01 16.09 6.92
CA ASN A 59 0.91 16.85 6.06
C ASN A 59 0.65 16.62 4.56
N ALA A 60 -0.25 15.71 4.17
CA ALA A 60 -0.52 15.40 2.77
C ALA A 60 -1.09 16.59 1.98
N MET A 61 -1.64 17.59 2.68
CA MET A 61 -2.13 18.83 2.09
C MET A 61 -1.05 19.92 1.95
N ASP A 62 0.17 19.70 2.47
CA ASP A 62 1.30 20.59 2.26
C ASP A 62 1.91 20.35 0.88
N LEU A 63 1.68 21.28 -0.04
CA LEU A 63 2.17 21.22 -1.41
C LEU A 63 3.70 21.22 -1.50
N SER A 64 4.39 21.79 -0.51
CA SER A 64 5.86 21.83 -0.48
C SER A 64 6.49 20.44 -0.29
N LEU A 65 5.72 19.49 0.25
CA LEU A 65 6.16 18.11 0.46
C LEU A 65 6.01 17.21 -0.77
N ARG A 66 5.34 17.67 -1.84
CA ARG A 66 5.14 16.83 -3.04
C ARG A 66 6.46 16.42 -3.72
N PRO A 67 7.42 17.35 -4.00
CA PRO A 67 8.69 16.93 -4.59
C PRO A 67 9.51 15.94 -3.75
N PRO A 68 9.70 16.13 -2.43
CA PRO A 68 10.42 15.13 -1.63
C PRO A 68 9.66 13.80 -1.52
N ALA A 69 8.32 13.81 -1.39
CA ALA A 69 7.54 12.57 -1.37
C ALA A 69 7.64 11.76 -2.67
N ALA A 70 7.64 12.43 -3.83
CA ALA A 70 7.80 11.79 -5.12
C ALA A 70 9.19 11.13 -5.27
N ARG A 71 10.25 11.79 -4.80
CA ARG A 71 11.61 11.22 -4.79
C ARG A 71 11.71 10.02 -3.86
N ALA A 72 11.19 10.13 -2.64
CA ALA A 72 11.17 9.02 -1.69
C ALA A 72 10.43 7.80 -2.25
N GLY A 73 9.24 7.99 -2.83
CA GLY A 73 8.49 6.90 -3.47
C GLY A 73 9.22 6.26 -4.66
N HIS A 74 9.91 7.06 -5.47
CA HIS A 74 10.74 6.53 -6.56
C HIS A 74 11.91 5.69 -6.05
N ASP A 75 12.62 6.18 -5.03
CA ASP A 75 13.78 5.49 -4.47
C ASP A 75 13.36 4.20 -3.75
N GLN A 76 12.25 4.22 -3.01
CA GLN A 76 11.62 3.03 -2.43
C GLN A 76 11.22 2.03 -3.52
N GLY A 77 10.57 2.50 -4.59
CA GLY A 77 10.17 1.64 -5.71
C GLY A 77 11.37 0.96 -6.37
N ARG A 78 12.48 1.68 -6.55
CA ARG A 78 13.73 1.12 -7.06
C ARG A 78 14.31 0.05 -6.13
N ALA A 79 14.28 0.29 -4.82
CA ALA A 79 14.79 -0.67 -3.84
C ALA A 79 13.95 -1.96 -3.78
N LEU A 80 12.64 -1.88 -3.99
CA LEU A 80 11.72 -3.02 -3.95
C LEU A 80 11.58 -3.76 -5.30
N ALA A 81 12.07 -3.18 -6.39
CA ALA A 81 11.78 -3.67 -7.75
C ALA A 81 12.22 -5.12 -7.98
N GLU A 82 13.43 -5.51 -7.54
CA GLU A 82 13.92 -6.88 -7.71
C GLU A 82 13.08 -7.90 -6.93
N GLN A 83 12.78 -7.61 -5.66
CA GLN A 83 11.92 -8.46 -4.84
C GLN A 83 10.51 -8.59 -5.44
N LEU A 84 9.96 -7.50 -5.98
CA LEU A 84 8.64 -7.53 -6.61
C LEU A 84 8.64 -8.27 -7.94
N ALA A 85 9.75 -8.30 -8.68
CA ALA A 85 9.85 -9.11 -9.90
C ALA A 85 9.68 -10.60 -9.59
N GLU A 86 10.25 -11.10 -8.49
CA GLU A 86 10.02 -12.47 -8.00
C GLU A 86 8.58 -12.69 -7.52
N PHE A 87 7.94 -11.64 -7.00
CA PHE A 87 6.52 -11.72 -6.64
C PHE A 87 5.63 -11.98 -7.85
N TRP A 88 5.96 -11.41 -9.02
CA TRP A 88 5.21 -11.51 -10.28
C TRP A 88 5.63 -12.63 -11.23
N SER A 89 6.69 -13.37 -10.90
CA SER A 89 7.12 -14.56 -11.64
C SER A 89 6.25 -15.77 -11.33
#